data_AF-A0AAX0L0U6-F1
#
_entry.id   AF-A0AAX0L0U6-F1
#
_cell.length_a   1.000
_cell.length_b   1.000
_cell.length_c   1.000
_cell.angle_alpha   90.00
_cell.angle_beta   90.00
_cell.angle_gamma   90.00
#
_symmetry.space_group_name_H-M   'P 1'
#
loop_
_entity.id
_entity.type
_entity.pdbx_description
1 polymer ?
#
loop_
_entity_poly.entity_id
_entity_poly.type
_entity_poly.pdbx_seq_one_letter_code
_entity_poly.pdbx_strand_id
1 'polypeptide(L)'
;MRRSDPIVALVAGLLLAGAAQAGGLVAWSDADLGIAAQVPQGWVSDTMPGGGVLFSAPGIDPHKAPHVALRAHADNGSDLDAAHDQLLRAILLDGETVLSDDQGTAGFAIRSQDAFGKVTLHQTERLDCASGALLASVQTDYPAGMAAQMAPLLAQVPATLTCR
;
A
#
# COMPACT_ATOMS: atom_id res chain seq x y z
N MET A 1 -20.16 -48.08 -45.23
CA MET A 1 -21.02 -46.97 -45.72
C MET A 1 -21.43 -46.13 -44.52
N ARG A 2 -21.12 -44.81 -44.55
CA ARG A 2 -21.67 -43.72 -43.71
C ARG A 2 -21.36 -43.77 -42.19
N ARG A 3 -21.13 -42.69 -41.45
CA ARG A 3 -20.68 -41.28 -41.65
C ARG A 3 -20.70 -40.66 -40.23
N SER A 4 -19.83 -39.67 -39.98
CA SER A 4 -19.95 -38.56 -38.99
C SER A 4 -19.48 -38.75 -37.53
N ASP A 5 -18.19 -38.45 -37.26
CA ASP A 5 -17.59 -37.31 -36.51
C ASP A 5 -18.31 -36.66 -35.29
N PRO A 6 -17.65 -35.75 -34.52
CA PRO A 6 -16.65 -36.00 -33.47
C PRO A 6 -16.99 -35.24 -32.15
N ILE A 7 -16.70 -35.79 -30.97
CA ILE A 7 -16.78 -35.00 -29.72
C ILE A 7 -15.38 -34.53 -29.31
N VAL A 8 -15.20 -33.23 -29.48
CA VAL A 8 -14.20 -32.33 -28.91
C VAL A 8 -13.90 -32.71 -27.45
N ALA A 9 -12.67 -33.15 -27.18
CA ALA A 9 -12.10 -33.13 -25.83
C ALA A 9 -11.06 -32.01 -25.80
N LEU A 10 -11.51 -30.86 -25.32
CA LEU A 10 -10.72 -29.67 -25.08
C LEU A 10 -9.58 -30.01 -24.11
N VAL A 11 -8.34 -29.79 -24.54
CA VAL A 11 -7.16 -29.80 -23.69
C VAL A 11 -7.24 -28.57 -22.78
N ALA A 12 -7.91 -28.70 -21.64
CA ALA A 12 -7.90 -27.72 -20.56
C ALA A 12 -6.92 -28.19 -19.49
N GLY A 13 -5.63 -28.06 -19.78
CA GLY A 13 -4.57 -28.43 -18.87
C GLY A 13 -3.40 -27.48 -19.06
N LEU A 14 -3.43 -26.37 -18.32
CA LEU A 14 -2.30 -25.55 -17.88
C LEU A 14 -2.86 -24.34 -17.12
N LEU A 15 -3.49 -24.61 -15.96
CA LEU A 15 -3.53 -23.62 -14.89
C LEU A 15 -2.13 -23.59 -14.27
N LEU A 16 -1.22 -22.89 -14.94
CA LEU A 16 -0.07 -22.30 -14.27
C LEU A 16 -0.66 -21.29 -13.29
N ALA A 17 -0.88 -21.73 -12.05
CA ALA A 17 -0.84 -20.86 -10.90
C ALA A 17 0.58 -20.26 -10.87
N GLY A 18 0.79 -19.26 -11.73
CA GLY A 18 1.95 -18.41 -11.67
C GLY A 18 1.85 -17.73 -10.33
N ALA A 19 2.78 -18.05 -9.44
CA ALA A 19 3.19 -17.10 -8.42
C ALA A 19 3.48 -15.81 -9.18
N ALA A 20 2.54 -14.86 -9.11
CA ALA A 20 2.72 -13.54 -9.68
C ALA A 20 3.98 -13.00 -9.01
N GLN A 21 5.10 -13.00 -9.75
CA GLN A 21 6.27 -12.28 -9.32
C GLN A 21 5.78 -10.86 -9.13
N ALA A 22 5.79 -10.38 -7.88
CA ALA A 22 5.60 -8.96 -7.63
C ALA A 22 6.64 -8.26 -8.52
N GLY A 23 6.18 -7.58 -9.57
CA GLY A 23 7.06 -6.77 -10.37
C GLY A 23 7.68 -5.69 -9.49
N GLY A 24 8.70 -5.02 -9.99
CA GLY A 24 9.29 -3.89 -9.28
C GLY A 24 8.26 -2.79 -9.01
N LEU A 25 8.75 -1.64 -8.55
CA LEU A 25 7.89 -0.47 -8.43
C LEU A 25 7.72 0.22 -9.80
N VAL A 26 6.53 0.74 -10.07
CA VAL A 26 6.20 1.52 -11.26
C VAL A 26 5.65 2.89 -10.85
N ALA A 27 5.92 3.90 -11.66
CA ALA A 27 5.41 5.24 -11.43
C ALA A 27 3.88 5.27 -11.47
N TRP A 28 3.27 5.96 -10.52
CA TRP A 28 1.85 6.20 -10.41
C TRP A 28 1.60 7.64 -9.96
N SER A 29 0.47 8.20 -10.39
CA SER A 29 0.05 9.54 -9.98
C SER A 29 -1.46 9.65 -10.00
N ASP A 30 -2.02 10.47 -9.12
CA ASP A 30 -3.44 10.76 -9.05
C ASP A 30 -3.68 12.26 -9.11
N ALA A 31 -4.54 12.67 -10.05
CA ALA A 31 -4.81 14.07 -10.31
C ALA A 31 -5.69 14.72 -9.23
N ASP A 32 -6.61 13.95 -8.66
CA ASP A 32 -7.57 14.44 -7.67
C ASP A 32 -6.91 14.54 -6.30
N LEU A 33 -5.98 13.64 -5.99
CA LEU A 33 -5.16 13.70 -4.77
C LEU A 33 -3.98 14.67 -4.89
N GLY A 34 -3.53 15.00 -6.11
CA GLY A 34 -2.40 15.91 -6.35
C GLY A 34 -1.03 15.33 -5.99
N ILE A 35 -0.92 14.00 -5.89
CA ILE A 35 0.31 13.29 -5.50
C ILE A 35 0.76 12.29 -6.56
N ALA A 36 2.05 11.97 -6.52
CA ALA A 36 2.68 10.89 -7.25
C ALA A 36 3.50 10.01 -6.30
N ALA A 37 3.68 8.75 -6.67
CA ALA A 37 4.49 7.77 -5.95
C ALA A 37 4.94 6.66 -6.91
N GLN A 38 5.80 5.76 -6.44
CA GLN A 38 5.97 4.46 -7.08
C GLN A 38 5.18 3.41 -6.31
N VAL A 39 4.46 2.55 -7.03
CA VAL A 39 3.62 1.50 -6.45
C VAL A 39 3.99 0.13 -7.02
N PRO A 40 3.73 -0.97 -6.31
CA PRO A 40 4.02 -2.31 -6.83
C PRO A 40 3.34 -2.59 -8.17
N GLN A 41 4.12 -3.07 -9.13
CA GLN A 41 3.61 -3.40 -10.45
C GLN A 41 2.59 -4.55 -10.41
N GLY A 42 1.47 -4.37 -11.11
CA GLY A 42 0.46 -5.40 -11.30
C GLY A 42 -0.47 -5.62 -10.10
N TRP A 43 -0.42 -4.74 -9.09
CA TRP A 43 -1.36 -4.75 -7.98
C TRP A 43 -2.69 -4.11 -8.40
N VAL A 44 -3.78 -4.66 -7.87
CA VAL A 44 -5.13 -4.15 -8.12
C VAL A 44 -5.33 -2.90 -7.29
N SER A 45 -5.88 -1.84 -7.89
CA SER A 45 -6.14 -0.57 -7.20
C SER A 45 -7.64 -0.34 -7.02
N ASP A 46 -8.05 0.12 -5.84
CA ASP A 46 -9.42 0.53 -5.52
C ASP A 46 -9.44 1.87 -4.79
N THR A 47 -10.54 2.62 -4.94
CA THR A 47 -10.77 3.86 -4.18
C THR A 47 -11.18 3.54 -2.75
N MET A 48 -10.55 4.19 -1.77
CA MET A 48 -10.88 3.99 -0.35
C MET A 48 -12.05 4.89 0.10
N PRO A 49 -12.87 4.41 1.05
CA PRO A 49 -13.81 5.27 1.77
C PRO A 49 -13.07 6.44 2.44
N GLY A 50 -13.63 7.65 2.31
CA GLY A 50 -12.98 8.87 2.80
C GLY A 50 -11.89 9.44 1.88
N GLY A 51 -11.66 8.82 0.73
CA GLY A 51 -10.68 9.24 -0.27
C GLY A 51 -9.37 8.46 -0.22
N GLY A 52 -8.59 8.59 -1.30
CA GLY A 52 -7.33 7.86 -1.49
C GLY A 52 -7.47 6.59 -2.32
N VAL A 53 -6.34 5.92 -2.54
CA VAL A 53 -6.23 4.70 -3.35
C VAL A 53 -5.54 3.60 -2.55
N LEU A 54 -6.13 2.41 -2.56
CA LEU A 54 -5.57 1.18 -2.00
C LEU A 54 -5.07 0.30 -3.14
N PHE A 55 -3.81 -0.12 -3.08
CA PHE A 55 -3.23 -1.15 -3.92
C PHE A 55 -3.12 -2.45 -3.13
N SER A 56 -3.60 -3.54 -3.71
CA SER A 56 -3.62 -4.87 -3.09
C SER A 56 -2.86 -5.87 -3.93
N ALA A 57 -2.03 -6.69 -3.30
CA ALA A 57 -1.31 -7.76 -3.99
C ALA A 57 -2.29 -8.76 -4.66
N PRO A 58 -2.05 -9.16 -5.91
CA PRO A 58 -2.99 -10.02 -6.64
C PRO A 58 -2.96 -11.47 -6.17
N GLY A 59 -4.07 -12.19 -6.36
CA GLY A 59 -4.14 -13.65 -6.17
C GLY A 59 -4.18 -14.12 -4.70
N ILE A 60 -4.33 -13.19 -3.76
CA ILE A 60 -4.45 -13.46 -2.32
C ILE A 60 -5.81 -12.91 -1.85
N ASP A 61 -6.40 -13.52 -0.83
CA ASP A 61 -7.54 -12.95 -0.11
C ASP A 61 -7.20 -11.51 0.30
N PRO A 62 -7.99 -10.49 -0.09
CA PRO A 62 -7.70 -9.09 0.23
C PRO A 62 -7.47 -8.84 1.73
N HIS A 63 -8.12 -9.59 2.63
CA HIS A 63 -7.92 -9.43 4.08
C HIS A 63 -6.57 -9.95 4.58
N LYS A 64 -5.82 -10.64 3.74
CA LYS A 64 -4.51 -11.26 4.03
C LYS A 64 -3.43 -10.83 3.04
N ALA A 65 -3.79 -10.00 2.06
CA ALA A 65 -2.87 -9.49 1.07
C ALA A 65 -1.98 -8.40 1.69
N PRO A 66 -0.75 -8.23 1.19
CA PRO A 66 0.00 -7.00 1.35
C PRO A 66 -0.72 -5.81 0.69
N HIS A 67 -0.58 -4.62 1.28
CA HIS A 67 -1.20 -3.39 0.78
C HIS A 67 -0.25 -2.20 0.70
N VAL A 68 -0.61 -1.27 -0.19
CA VAL A 68 -0.13 0.12 -0.19
C VAL A 68 -1.37 1.02 -0.24
N ALA A 69 -1.61 1.82 0.79
CA ALA A 69 -2.67 2.80 0.83
C ALA A 69 -2.07 4.21 0.73
N LEU A 70 -2.58 5.03 -0.18
CA LEU A 70 -2.16 6.40 -0.43
C LEU A 70 -3.33 7.36 -0.24
N ARG A 71 -3.13 8.43 0.52
CA ARG A 71 -4.11 9.51 0.73
C ARG A 71 -3.41 10.85 0.67
N ALA A 72 -4.15 11.89 0.29
CA ALA A 72 -3.71 13.26 0.44
C ALA A 72 -4.93 14.17 0.65
N HIS A 73 -4.73 15.21 1.44
CA HIS A 73 -5.73 16.24 1.72
C HIS A 73 -5.06 17.61 1.70
N ALA A 74 -5.80 18.67 1.40
CA ALA A 74 -5.28 20.02 1.54
C ALA A 74 -4.86 20.28 2.99
N ASP A 75 -3.65 20.79 3.20
CA ASP A 75 -3.14 21.10 4.52
C ASP A 75 -3.20 22.60 4.82
N ASN A 76 -3.91 22.96 5.88
CA ASN A 76 -4.08 24.33 6.36
C ASN A 76 -3.32 24.58 7.67
N GLY A 77 -2.14 23.96 7.82
CA GLY A 77 -1.29 24.10 9.01
C GLY A 77 -1.61 23.09 10.10
N SER A 78 -1.83 21.83 9.70
CA SER A 78 -2.04 20.71 10.63
C SER A 78 -0.92 20.60 11.64
N ASP A 79 -1.28 20.30 12.89
CA ASP A 79 -0.35 19.99 13.96
C ASP A 79 0.13 18.54 13.80
N LEU A 80 1.34 18.38 13.25
CA LEU A 80 1.92 17.07 12.96
C LEU A 80 2.32 16.32 14.23
N ASP A 81 2.65 17.02 15.31
CA ASP A 81 2.99 16.41 16.59
C ASP A 81 1.73 15.82 17.24
N ALA A 82 0.62 16.57 17.20
CA ALA A 82 -0.67 16.06 17.67
C ALA A 82 -1.19 14.89 16.83
N ALA A 83 -1.03 14.95 15.50
CA ALA A 83 -1.41 13.86 14.60
C ALA A 83 -0.56 12.60 14.84
N HIS A 84 0.74 12.77 15.05
CA HIS A 84 1.66 11.71 15.44
C HIS A 84 1.20 11.03 16.74
N ASP A 85 1.01 11.80 17.80
CA ASP A 85 0.63 11.28 19.13
C ASP A 85 -0.71 10.55 19.09
N GLN A 86 -1.66 11.04 18.29
CA GLN A 86 -2.94 10.39 18.07
C GLN A 86 -2.76 9.03 17.39
N LEU A 87 -1.93 8.93 16.36
CA LEU A 87 -1.66 7.67 15.67
C LEU A 87 -0.91 6.69 16.57
N LEU A 88 0.15 7.14 17.25
CA LEU A 88 0.92 6.32 18.19
C LEU A 88 0.00 5.74 19.28
N ARG A 89 -0.89 6.57 19.84
CA ARG A 89 -1.87 6.10 20.81
C ARG A 89 -2.81 5.04 20.22
N ALA A 90 -3.28 5.21 18.99
CA ALA A 90 -4.15 4.22 18.34
C ALA A 90 -3.45 2.87 18.20
N ILE A 91 -2.21 2.87 17.69
CA ILE A 91 -1.36 1.67 17.53
C ILE A 91 -1.18 0.95 18.88
N LEU A 92 -0.90 1.70 19.95
CA LEU A 92 -0.72 1.13 21.30
C LEU A 92 -2.03 0.57 21.88
N LEU A 93 -3.17 1.20 21.60
CA LEU A 93 -4.48 0.72 22.03
C LEU A 93 -4.91 -0.56 21.30
N ASP A 94 -4.48 -0.72 20.04
CA ASP A 94 -4.66 -1.95 19.27
C ASP A 94 -3.73 -3.09 19.74
N GLY A 95 -2.83 -2.80 20.69
CA GLY A 95 -1.91 -3.77 21.28
C GLY A 95 -0.73 -4.13 20.37
N GLU A 96 -0.44 -3.30 19.37
CA GLU A 96 0.69 -3.50 18.47
C GLU A 96 2.03 -3.11 19.13
N THR A 97 3.10 -3.75 18.70
CA THR A 97 4.47 -3.41 19.11
C THR A 97 5.05 -2.37 18.14
N VAL A 98 5.49 -1.23 18.66
CA VAL A 98 6.22 -0.23 17.87
C VAL A 98 7.64 -0.71 17.60
N LEU A 99 8.01 -0.81 16.33
CA LEU A 99 9.32 -1.24 15.85
C LEU A 99 10.24 -0.06 15.55
N SER A 100 9.69 1.04 15.03
CA SER A 100 10.39 2.30 14.84
C SER A 100 9.41 3.47 14.90
N ASP A 101 9.91 4.62 15.31
CA ASP A 101 9.18 5.86 15.47
C ASP A 101 10.12 7.01 15.09
N ASP A 102 9.88 7.60 13.92
CA ASP A 102 10.69 8.66 13.32
C ASP A 102 9.82 9.91 13.14
N GLN A 103 10.21 11.03 13.76
CA GLN A 103 9.47 12.29 13.68
C GLN A 103 10.40 13.42 13.22
N GLY A 104 9.90 14.26 12.33
CA GLY A 104 10.59 15.42 11.79
C GLY A 104 9.65 16.60 11.57
N THR A 105 10.20 17.73 11.16
CA THR A 105 9.43 18.97 10.99
C THR A 105 8.40 18.89 9.86
N ALA A 106 8.62 18.03 8.88
CA ALA A 106 7.75 17.86 7.72
C ALA A 106 6.80 16.67 7.84
N GLY A 107 6.92 15.83 8.87
CA GLY A 107 6.16 14.60 8.94
C GLY A 107 6.65 13.61 9.98
N PHE A 108 6.04 12.44 10.00
CA PHE A 108 6.41 11.34 10.89
C PHE A 108 6.19 9.99 10.22
N ALA A 109 6.86 8.96 10.72
CA ALA A 109 6.70 7.58 10.31
C ALA A 109 6.74 6.64 11.52
N ILE A 110 5.71 5.81 11.68
CA ILE A 110 5.65 4.78 12.71
C ILE A 110 5.57 3.42 12.03
N ARG A 111 6.48 2.52 12.40
CA ARG A 111 6.42 1.11 12.00
C ARG A 111 5.98 0.28 13.20
N SER A 112 4.96 -0.54 13.02
CA SER A 112 4.40 -1.39 14.07
C SER A 112 4.23 -2.84 13.61
N GLN A 113 4.04 -3.73 14.58
CA GLN A 113 3.76 -5.13 14.35
C GLN A 113 2.60 -5.60 15.24
N ASP A 114 1.60 -6.25 14.65
CA ASP A 114 0.47 -6.83 15.37
C ASP A 114 0.79 -8.20 15.98
N ALA A 115 -0.14 -8.73 16.77
CA ALA A 115 0.00 -10.04 17.43
C ALA A 115 0.12 -11.24 16.45
N PHE A 116 -0.25 -11.05 15.19
CA PHE A 116 -0.13 -12.05 14.12
C PHE A 116 1.17 -11.89 13.31
N GLY A 117 2.01 -10.93 13.68
CA GLY A 117 3.27 -10.62 13.02
C GLY A 117 3.11 -9.83 11.72
N LYS A 118 1.92 -9.31 11.41
CA LYS A 118 1.74 -8.36 10.30
C LYS A 118 2.51 -7.09 10.65
N VAL A 119 3.32 -6.61 9.71
CA VAL A 119 4.05 -5.35 9.87
C VAL A 119 3.31 -4.28 9.10
N THR A 120 3.09 -3.14 9.75
CA THR A 120 2.51 -1.94 9.14
C THR A 120 3.50 -0.80 9.26
N LEU A 121 3.64 -0.01 8.21
CA LEU A 121 4.28 1.30 8.25
C LEU A 121 3.20 2.34 7.97
N HIS A 122 3.12 3.35 8.82
CA HIS A 122 2.37 4.57 8.57
C HIS A 122 3.35 5.71 8.42
N GLN A 123 3.31 6.44 7.30
CA GLN A 123 4.05 7.68 7.12
C GLN A 123 3.08 8.78 6.72
N THR A 124 3.24 9.95 7.32
CA THR A 124 2.49 11.17 6.99
C THR A 124 3.47 12.31 6.81
N GLU A 125 3.35 13.03 5.71
CA GLU A 125 4.24 14.12 5.34
C GLU A 125 3.44 15.30 4.78
N ARG A 126 3.87 16.51 5.15
CA ARG A 126 3.46 17.75 4.50
C ARG A 126 4.27 17.93 3.23
N LEU A 127 3.58 18.02 2.10
CA LEU A 127 4.15 18.29 0.79
C LEU A 127 3.82 19.72 0.38
N ASP A 128 4.84 20.54 0.14
CA ASP A 128 4.65 21.92 -0.34
C ASP A 128 4.51 21.93 -1.87
N CYS A 129 3.28 21.72 -2.36
CA CYS A 129 2.99 21.69 -3.79
C CYS A 129 2.70 23.09 -4.36
N ALA A 130 2.87 23.24 -5.68
CA ALA A 130 2.59 24.50 -6.36
C ALA A 130 1.11 24.94 -6.24
N SER A 131 0.19 23.99 -6.06
CA SER A 131 -1.24 24.20 -5.83
C SER A 131 -1.60 24.52 -4.37
N GLY A 132 -0.64 24.44 -3.45
CA GLY A 132 -0.83 24.56 -2.00
C GLY A 132 -0.23 23.36 -1.25
N ALA A 133 -0.13 23.49 0.07
CA ALA A 133 0.38 22.41 0.91
C ALA A 133 -0.64 21.24 0.95
N LEU A 134 -0.13 20.01 0.89
CA LEU A 134 -0.89 18.78 1.06
C LEU A 134 -0.39 18.02 2.28
N LEU A 135 -1.30 17.43 3.04
CA LEU A 135 -1.00 16.43 4.05
C LEU A 135 -1.19 15.08 3.38
N ALA A 136 -0.09 14.46 2.97
CA ALA A 136 -0.08 13.18 2.28
C ALA A 136 0.30 12.06 3.25
N SER A 137 -0.32 10.90 3.08
CA SER A 137 -0.01 9.71 3.88
C SER A 137 0.17 8.50 2.99
N VAL A 138 1.13 7.68 3.34
CA VAL A 138 1.34 6.35 2.79
C VAL A 138 1.30 5.34 3.94
N GLN A 139 0.53 4.29 3.75
CA GLN A 139 0.54 3.14 4.64
C GLN A 139 0.92 1.91 3.82
N THR A 140 1.86 1.11 4.32
CA THR A 140 2.17 -0.19 3.72
C THR A 140 2.01 -1.27 4.77
N ASP A 141 1.48 -2.42 4.39
CA ASP A 141 1.40 -3.57 5.28
C ASP A 141 1.66 -4.88 4.56
N TYR A 142 2.15 -5.86 5.32
CA TYR A 142 2.35 -7.21 4.85
C TYR A 142 2.29 -8.22 6.02
N PRO A 143 1.70 -9.41 5.81
CA PRO A 143 1.67 -10.45 6.84
C PRO A 143 3.05 -11.08 7.05
N ALA A 144 3.27 -11.64 8.24
CA ALA A 144 4.53 -12.30 8.62
C ALA A 144 5.02 -13.32 7.57
N GLY A 145 4.11 -14.12 7.02
CA GLY A 145 4.41 -15.15 6.02
C GLY A 145 4.96 -14.62 4.69
N MET A 146 4.87 -13.32 4.43
CA MET A 146 5.33 -12.67 3.19
C MET A 146 6.48 -11.68 3.43
N ALA A 147 6.96 -11.54 4.67
CA ALA A 147 7.94 -10.52 5.05
C ALA A 147 9.21 -10.55 4.19
N ALA A 148 9.75 -11.73 3.89
CA ALA A 148 10.97 -11.87 3.10
C ALA A 148 10.85 -11.29 1.67
N GLN A 149 9.66 -11.37 1.07
CA GLN A 149 9.39 -10.84 -0.26
C GLN A 149 8.94 -9.37 -0.22
N MET A 150 8.08 -9.02 0.75
CA MET A 150 7.39 -7.74 0.77
C MET A 150 8.18 -6.63 1.47
N ALA A 151 8.92 -6.94 2.54
CA ALA A 151 9.70 -5.94 3.26
C ALA A 151 10.63 -5.12 2.35
N PRO A 152 11.48 -5.73 1.49
CA PRO A 152 12.38 -4.95 0.63
C PRO A 152 11.65 -4.18 -0.49
N LEU A 153 10.53 -4.70 -0.99
CA LEU A 153 9.74 -4.04 -2.04
C LEU A 153 9.02 -2.80 -1.47
N LEU A 154 8.33 -2.97 -0.34
CA LEU A 154 7.47 -1.95 0.23
C LEU A 154 8.24 -0.89 1.03
N ALA A 155 9.45 -1.19 1.51
CA ALA A 155 10.31 -0.21 2.19
C ALA A 155 10.69 0.99 1.30
N GLN A 156 10.64 0.84 -0.02
CA GLN A 156 11.01 1.89 -0.97
C GLN A 156 9.86 2.85 -1.30
N VAL A 157 8.61 2.38 -1.21
CA VAL A 157 7.42 3.15 -1.60
C VAL A 157 7.33 4.51 -0.89
N PRO A 158 7.53 4.63 0.44
CA PRO A 158 7.31 5.89 1.14
C PRO A 158 8.23 7.02 0.66
N ALA A 159 9.48 6.71 0.37
CA ALA A 159 10.47 7.70 -0.10
C ALA A 159 10.19 8.22 -1.52
N THR A 160 9.18 7.69 -2.21
CA THR A 160 8.81 8.11 -3.57
C THR A 160 7.59 9.04 -3.61
N LEU A 161 6.98 9.31 -2.45
CA LEU A 161 5.80 10.16 -2.35
C LEU A 161 6.18 11.62 -2.63
N THR A 162 5.56 12.23 -3.64
CA THR A 162 5.82 13.62 -4.04
C THR A 162 4.54 14.31 -4.49
N CYS A 163 4.60 15.63 -4.63
CA CYS A 163 3.61 16.38 -5.40
C CYS A 163 3.58 15.87 -6.86
N ARG A 164 2.40 15.95 -7.47
CA ARG A 164 2.21 15.74 -8.91
C ARG A 164 2.48 17.01 -9.71
#